data_AF-U6SQM6-F1
#
_entry.id   AF-U6SQM6-F1
#
_cell.length_a   1.000
_cell.length_b   1.000
_cell.length_c   1.000
_cell.angle_alpha   90.00
_cell.angle_beta   90.00
_cell.angle_gamma   90.00
#
_symmetry.space_group_name_H-M   'P 1'
#
loop_
_entity.id
_entity.type
_entity.pdbx_description
1 polymer ?
#
loop_
_entity_poly.entity_id
_entity_poly.type
_entity_poly.pdbx_seq_one_letter_code
_entity_poly.pdbx_strand_id
1 'polypeptide(L)' 'MKMYSVFILLVVLIVLTGCKSESKTFDAVWVESSTSSLETIDSAIERLSDAKIDFIIDDSGNILIDENDLNKTVINCF' A
#
# COMPACT_ATOMS: atom_id res chain seq x y z
N MET A 1 -36.52 6.74 27.58
CA MET A 1 -35.61 6.75 26.41
C MET A 1 -36.44 6.57 25.17
N LYS A 2 -36.41 7.55 24.25
CA LYS A 2 -37.19 7.43 23.01
C LYS A 2 -36.45 6.49 22.05
N MET A 3 -37.18 5.56 21.44
CA MET A 3 -36.66 4.43 20.66
C MET A 3 -35.68 4.83 19.54
N TYR A 4 -35.83 6.03 18.97
CA TYR A 4 -34.91 6.59 17.98
C TYR A 4 -33.50 6.90 18.52
N SER A 5 -33.36 7.18 19.81
CA SER A 5 -32.07 7.52 20.42
C SER A 5 -31.13 6.31 20.51
N VAL A 6 -31.70 5.10 20.64
CA VAL A 6 -30.95 3.84 20.63
C VAL A 6 -30.49 3.50 19.21
N PHE A 7 -31.33 3.80 18.22
CA PHE A 7 -31.03 3.54 16.81
C PHE A 7 -29.86 4.39 16.30
N ILE A 8 -29.83 5.68 16.67
CA ILE A 8 -28.72 6.59 16.34
C ILE A 8 -27.40 6.12 16.96
N LEU A 9 -27.44 5.67 18.23
CA LEU A 9 -26.25 5.17 18.93
C LEU A 9 -25.70 3.91 18.25
N LEU A 10 -26.57 3.01 17.79
CA LEU A 10 -26.18 1.81 17.06
C LEU A 10 -25.47 2.15 15.75
N VAL A 11 -26.01 3.08 14.95
CA VAL A 11 -25.40 3.50 13.68
C VAL A 11 -24.00 4.10 13.88
N VAL A 12 -23.81 4.92 14.91
CA VAL A 12 -22.50 5.52 15.22
C VAL A 12 -21.45 4.46 15.59
N LEU A 13 -21.85 3.43 16.34
CA LEU A 13 -20.94 2.35 16.72
C LEU A 13 -20.46 1.52 15.52
N ILE A 14 -21.33 1.28 14.53
CA ILE A 14 -20.98 0.50 13.33
C ILE A 14 -19.99 1.29 12.44
N VAL A 15 -20.15 2.61 12.35
CA VAL A 15 -19.22 3.49 11.61
C VAL A 15 -17.84 3.53 12.29
N LEU A 16 -17.79 3.49 13.62
CA LEU A 16 -16.52 3.51 14.38
C LEU A 16 -15.72 2.20 14.27
N THR A 17 -16.37 1.06 14.04
CA THR A 17 -15.67 -0.23 13.87
C THR A 17 -15.04 -0.43 12.48
N GLY A 18 -15.28 0.49 11.54
CA GLY A 18 -14.91 0.34 10.12
C GLY A 18 -13.55 0.89 9.68
N CYS A 19 -12.79 1.57 10.55
CA CYS A 19 -11.47 2.10 10.20
C CYS A 19 -10.36 1.30 10.87
N LYS A 20 -10.09 0.10 10.34
CA LYS A 20 -8.80 -0.56 10.55
C LYS A 20 -7.90 -0.12 9.39
N SER A 21 -7.22 1.01 9.54
CA SER A 21 -6.09 1.32 8.65
C SER A 21 -5.01 0.29 8.97
N GLU A 22 -4.86 -0.72 8.14
CA GLU A 22 -3.65 -1.54 8.15
C GLU A 22 -2.47 -0.58 7.96
N SER A 23 -1.55 -0.60 8.92
CA SER A 23 -0.34 0.22 8.84
C SER A 23 0.45 -0.27 7.64
N LYS A 24 0.71 0.61 6.68
CA LYS A 24 1.59 0.26 5.56
C LYS A 24 2.99 -0.04 6.10
N THR A 25 3.54 -1.20 5.73
CA THR A 25 4.88 -1.65 6.09
C THR A 25 5.70 -1.80 4.82
N PHE A 26 6.58 -0.83 4.57
CA PHE A 26 7.46 -0.79 3.40
C PHE A 26 8.70 -1.70 3.61
N ASP A 27 8.46 -2.99 3.79
CA ASP A 27 9.50 -3.96 4.13
C ASP A 27 9.81 -4.92 2.96
N ALA A 28 8.99 -4.90 1.90
CA ALA A 28 9.16 -5.75 0.74
C ALA A 28 10.05 -5.08 -0.32
N VAL A 29 11.24 -5.64 -0.54
CA VAL A 29 12.12 -5.23 -1.64
C VAL A 29 11.53 -5.72 -2.96
N TRP A 30 11.17 -4.78 -3.84
CA TRP A 30 10.64 -5.09 -5.16
C TRP A 30 11.71 -5.00 -6.25
N VAL A 31 12.59 -3.99 -6.16
CA VAL A 31 13.77 -3.86 -7.04
C VAL A 31 15.00 -3.61 -6.18
N GLU A 32 16.00 -4.46 -6.37
CA GLU A 32 17.30 -4.31 -5.73
C GLU A 32 18.24 -3.52 -6.67
N SER A 33 18.79 -2.41 -6.17
CA SER A 33 19.64 -1.53 -6.97
C SER A 33 20.98 -2.16 -7.34
N SER A 34 21.47 -3.07 -6.49
CA SER A 34 22.76 -3.75 -6.66
C SER A 34 22.80 -4.67 -7.88
N THR A 35 21.64 -5.16 -8.32
CA THR A 35 21.47 -6.09 -9.44
C THR A 35 20.74 -5.49 -10.63
N SER A 36 20.29 -4.24 -10.52
CA SER A 36 19.47 -3.56 -11.53
C SER A 36 20.23 -2.40 -12.19
N SER A 37 19.93 -2.13 -13.46
CA SER A 37 20.41 -0.92 -14.12
C SER A 37 19.55 0.29 -13.73
N LEU A 38 20.07 1.49 -13.96
CA LEU A 38 19.28 2.73 -13.78
C LEU A 38 18.01 2.72 -14.62
N GLU A 39 18.07 2.22 -15.86
CA GLU A 39 16.89 2.09 -16.73
C GLU A 39 15.83 1.15 -16.13
N THR A 40 16.25 0.06 -15.49
CA THR A 40 15.34 -0.86 -14.80
C THR A 40 14.69 -0.20 -13.59
N ILE A 41 15.44 0.59 -12.83
CA ILE A 41 14.94 1.32 -11.65
C ILE A 41 13.94 2.40 -12.09
N ASP A 42 14.26 3.18 -13.12
CA ASP A 42 13.37 4.23 -13.64
C ASP A 42 12.07 3.63 -14.19
N SER A 43 12.16 2.53 -14.95
CA SER A 43 10.98 1.81 -15.44
C SER A 43 10.14 1.23 -14.30
N ALA A 44 10.77 0.75 -13.23
CA ALA A 44 10.08 0.27 -12.05
C ALA A 44 9.30 1.39 -11.34
N ILE A 45 9.93 2.56 -11.17
CA ILE A 45 9.29 3.76 -10.59
C ILE A 45 8.08 4.20 -11.43
N GLU A 46 8.21 4.23 -12.75
CA GLU A 46 7.12 4.57 -13.67
C GLU A 46 5.94 3.61 -13.50
N ARG A 47 6.20 2.29 -13.51
CA ARG A 47 5.17 1.26 -13.36
C ARG A 47 4.43 1.33 -12.02
N LEU A 48 5.14 1.59 -10.92
CA LEU A 48 4.52 1.77 -9.60
C LEU A 48 3.68 3.03 -9.54
N SER A 49 4.18 4.12 -10.12
CA SER A 49 3.46 5.40 -10.19
C SER A 49 2.17 5.27 -11.00
N ASP A 50 2.23 4.61 -12.15
CA ASP A 50 1.06 4.32 -13.01
C ASP A 50 0.04 3.43 -12.30
N ALA A 51 0.53 2.43 -11.53
CA ALA A 51 -0.31 1.54 -10.74
C ALA A 51 -0.84 2.19 -9.45
N LYS A 52 -0.45 3.43 -9.12
CA LYS A 52 -0.76 4.13 -7.86
C LYS A 52 -0.38 3.31 -6.62
N ILE A 53 0.77 2.64 -6.70
CA ILE A 53 1.35 1.88 -5.61
C ILE A 53 2.35 2.77 -4.91
N ASP A 54 2.18 2.93 -3.60
CA ASP A 54 3.13 3.71 -2.81
C ASP A 54 4.43 2.92 -2.68
N PHE A 55 5.56 3.63 -2.82
CA PHE A 55 6.89 3.04 -2.66
C PHE A 55 7.83 4.02 -1.96
N ILE A 56 8.88 3.49 -1.37
CA ILE A 56 10.01 4.27 -0.85
C ILE A 56 11.30 3.77 -1.49
N ILE A 57 12.31 4.63 -1.51
CA ILE A 57 13.67 4.29 -1.94
C ILE A 57 14.55 4.36 -0.69
N ASP A 58 15.23 3.25 -0.35
CA ASP A 58 16.15 3.24 0.79
C ASP A 58 17.50 3.89 0.45
N ASP A 59 18.37 4.01 1.46
CA ASP A 59 19.72 4.57 1.30
C ASP A 59 20.61 3.76 0.34
N SER A 60 20.26 2.51 0.04
CA SER A 60 20.95 1.67 -0.93
C SER A 60 20.39 1.85 -2.35
N GLY A 61 19.30 2.60 -2.52
CA GLY A 61 18.62 2.78 -3.80
C GLY A 61 17.61 1.67 -4.13
N ASN A 62 17.31 0.78 -3.18
CA ASN A 62 16.31 -0.27 -3.39
C ASN A 62 14.90 0.33 -3.35
N ILE A 63 14.01 -0.20 -4.19
CA ILE A 63 12.60 0.17 -4.18
C ILE A 63 11.85 -0.78 -3.25
N LEU A 64 11.32 -0.23 -2.16
CA LEU A 64 10.49 -0.96 -1.20
C LEU A 64 9.03 -0.58 -1.36
N ILE A 65 8.15 -1.58 -1.29
CA ILE A 65 6.70 -1.42 -1.38
C ILE A 65 6.02 -2.05 -0.16
N ASP A 66 4.73 -1.75 0.02
CA ASP A 66 3.92 -2.43 1.01
C ASP A 66 3.74 -3.91 0.65
N GLU A 67 3.82 -4.80 1.63
CA GLU A 67 3.63 -6.24 1.42
C GLU A 67 2.25 -6.57 0.83
N ASN A 68 1.20 -5.81 1.16
CA ASN A 68 -0.12 -6.02 0.59
C ASN A 68 -0.20 -5.59 -0.88
N ASP A 69 0.73 -4.75 -1.33
CA ASP A 69 0.84 -4.28 -2.71
C ASP A 69 1.76 -5.18 -3.57
N LEU A 70 2.57 -6.07 -2.98
CA LEU A 70 3.35 -7.08 -3.72
C LEU A 70 2.49 -7.93 -4.67
N ASN A 71 1.32 -8.35 -4.21
CA ASN A 71 0.43 -9.16 -5.05
C ASN A 71 -0.09 -8.37 -6.26
N LYS A 72 -0.18 -7.04 -6.16
CA LYS A 72 -0.58 -6.18 -7.27
C LYS A 72 0.57 -5.93 -8.25
N THR A 73 1.80 -5.85 -7.75
CA THR A 73 2.98 -5.62 -8.61
C THR A 73 3.41 -6.88 -9.37
N VAL A 74 3.24 -8.08 -8.80
CA VAL A 74 3.59 -9.35 -9.46
C VAL A 74 2.66 -9.69 -10.63
N ILE A 75 1.38 -9.32 -10.57
CA ILE A 75 0.39 -9.61 -11.63
C ILE A 75 0.70 -8.86 -12.93
N ASN A 76 1.37 -7.71 -12.88
CA ASN A 76 1.79 -6.94 -14.05
C ASN A 76 3.19 -7.30 -14.56
N CYS A 77 3.78 -8.38 -14.07
CA CYS A 77 4.99 -9.00 -14.60
C CYS A 77 4.66 -10.33 -15.32
N PHE A 78 3.80 -10.28 -16.34
CA PHE A 78 3.64 -11.35 -17.34
C PHE A 78 3.18 -10.78 -18.69
#